data_AF-A0A841RJ27-F1
#
_entry.id   AF-A0A841RJ27-F1
#
_cell.length_a   1.000
_cell.length_b   1.000
_cell.length_c   1.000
_cell.angle_alpha   90.00
_cell.angle_beta   90.00
_cell.angle_gamma   90.00
#
_symmetry.space_group_name_H-M   'P 1'
#
loop_
_entity.id
_entity.type
_entity.pdbx_description
1 polymer ?
#
loop_
_entity_poly.entity_id
_entity_poly.type
_entity_poly.pdbx_seq_one_letter_code
_entity_poly.pdbx_strand_id
1 'polypeptide(L)'
;MKKEKTIYRLRNFVYNFHPVIHARKEITFEMKLASKLVLDELKYEWNKARLQQLIDDALDKKDKEAFIQLSKIYVTYINDSK
;
A
#
# COMPACT_ATOMS: atom_id res chain seq x y z
N MET A 1 -8.51 73.83 33.55
CA MET A 1 -7.79 73.01 32.54
C MET A 1 -7.43 71.67 33.15
N LYS A 2 -8.17 70.61 32.82
CA LYS A 2 -7.92 69.25 33.35
C LYS A 2 -6.75 68.66 32.55
N LYS A 3 -5.60 68.42 33.20
CA LYS A 3 -4.45 67.78 32.56
C LYS A 3 -4.72 66.27 32.51
N GLU A 4 -5.05 65.75 31.35
CA GLU A 4 -5.09 64.30 31.13
C GLU A 4 -3.67 63.75 31.12
N LYS A 5 -3.45 62.66 31.87
CA LYS A 5 -2.16 61.98 31.96
C LYS A 5 -2.24 60.68 31.18
N THR A 6 -1.59 60.64 30.02
CA THR A 6 -1.52 59.44 29.18
C THR A 6 -0.51 58.47 29.77
N ILE A 7 -0.94 57.24 30.09
CA ILE A 7 -0.07 56.19 30.61
C ILE A 7 0.05 55.10 29.55
N TYR A 8 1.26 54.91 29.04
CA TYR A 8 1.57 53.83 28.10
C TYR A 8 1.96 52.58 28.88
N ARG A 9 1.30 51.46 28.58
CA ARG A 9 1.70 50.13 29.07
C ARG A 9 2.18 49.31 27.88
N LEU A 10 3.38 48.76 28.00
CA LEU A 10 3.86 47.73 27.09
C LEU A 10 3.12 46.43 27.41
N ARG A 11 2.27 45.98 26.49
CA ARG A 11 1.70 44.62 26.51
C ARG A 11 2.64 43.72 25.72
N ASN A 12 3.07 42.62 26.31
CA ASN A 12 3.64 41.54 25.53
C ASN A 12 2.55 41.00 24.62
N PHE A 13 2.72 41.21 23.31
CA PHE A 13 2.00 40.46 22.31
C PHE A 13 2.52 39.02 22.41
N VAL A 14 1.86 38.20 23.23
CA VAL A 14 2.10 36.77 23.17
C VAL A 14 1.57 36.35 21.82
N TYR A 15 2.48 36.14 20.87
CA TYR A 15 2.22 35.63 19.54
C TYR A 15 1.75 34.17 19.71
N ASN A 16 0.54 34.02 20.22
CA ASN A 16 -0.11 32.74 20.43
C ASN A 16 -0.63 32.27 19.07
N PHE A 17 -0.28 31.02 18.75
CA PHE A 17 -0.76 30.24 17.60
C PHE A 17 -0.08 30.51 16.26
N HIS A 18 1.19 30.14 16.15
CA HIS A 18 1.51 29.31 14.99
C HIS A 18 0.97 27.90 15.26
N PRO A 19 -0.01 27.38 14.49
CA PRO A 19 -0.33 25.97 14.59
C PRO A 19 0.95 25.21 14.23
N VAL A 20 1.48 24.45 15.19
CA VAL A 20 2.63 23.58 14.95
C VAL A 20 2.18 22.61 13.86
N ILE A 21 2.70 22.79 12.64
CA ILE A 21 2.43 21.87 11.53
C ILE A 21 3.17 20.59 11.88
N HIS A 22 2.48 19.66 12.55
CA HIS A 22 2.97 18.31 12.72
C HIS A 22 2.99 17.68 11.34
N ALA A 23 4.18 17.53 10.75
CA ALA A 23 4.35 16.78 9.51
C ALA A 23 3.77 15.37 9.75
N ARG A 24 2.66 15.07 9.07
CA ARG A 24 2.03 13.76 9.15
C ARG A 24 3.03 12.77 8.57
N LYS A 25 3.38 11.73 9.34
CA LYS A 25 4.23 10.62 8.87
C LYS A 25 3.45 9.77 7.87
N GLU A 26 3.12 10.34 6.72
CA GLU A 26 2.52 9.61 5.65
C GLU A 26 3.61 8.77 4.97
N ILE A 27 3.33 7.48 4.80
CA ILE A 27 4.19 6.62 4.00
C ILE A 27 4.28 7.25 2.61
N THR A 28 5.51 7.51 2.15
CA THR A 28 5.74 8.09 0.83
C THR A 28 5.06 7.24 -0.23
N PHE A 29 4.54 7.89 -1.28
CA PHE A 29 3.89 7.20 -2.38
C PHE A 29 4.78 6.08 -2.95
N GLU A 30 6.08 6.35 -3.08
CA GLU A 30 7.08 5.39 -3.55
C GLU A 30 7.14 4.14 -2.69
N MET A 31 7.09 4.28 -1.36
CA MET A 31 7.13 3.13 -0.46
C MET A 31 5.85 2.30 -0.53
N LYS A 32 4.68 2.94 -0.71
CA LYS A 32 3.42 2.23 -0.98
C LYS A 32 3.45 1.50 -2.31
N LEU A 33 3.97 2.15 -3.36
CA LEU A 33 4.08 1.58 -4.69
C LEU A 33 5.03 0.38 -4.70
N ALA A 34 6.22 0.52 -4.12
CA ALA A 34 7.19 -0.57 -4.00
C ALA A 34 6.60 -1.77 -3.25
N SER A 35 5.92 -1.53 -2.12
CA SER A 35 5.27 -2.59 -1.35
C SER A 35 4.20 -3.31 -2.16
N LYS A 36 3.43 -2.57 -2.96
CA LYS A 36 2.40 -3.14 -3.83
C LYS A 36 3.01 -4.01 -4.93
N LEU A 37 4.03 -3.51 -5.64
CA LEU A 37 4.71 -4.25 -6.70
C LEU A 37 5.34 -5.55 -6.17
N VAL A 38 6.01 -5.48 -5.01
CA VAL A 38 6.59 -6.66 -4.37
C VAL A 38 5.52 -7.68 -3.99
N LEU A 39 4.39 -7.23 -3.43
CA LEU A 39 3.29 -8.12 -3.08
C LEU A 39 2.63 -8.75 -4.31
N ASP A 40 2.46 -7.98 -5.37
CA ASP A 40 1.88 -8.45 -6.63
C ASP A 40 2.77 -9.54 -7.25
N GLU A 41 4.09 -9.33 -7.27
CA GLU A 41 5.09 -10.32 -7.73
C GLU A 41 5.05 -11.61 -6.89
N LEU A 42 5.07 -11.47 -5.56
CA LEU A 42 5.00 -12.62 -4.64
C LEU A 42 3.72 -13.43 -4.81
N LYS A 43 2.58 -12.74 -5.01
CA LYS A 43 1.30 -13.41 -5.27
C LYS A 43 1.31 -14.15 -6.60
N TYR A 44 1.87 -13.54 -7.64
CA TYR A 44 1.98 -14.16 -8.95
C TYR A 44 2.79 -15.47 -8.87
N GLU A 45 3.99 -15.41 -8.29
CA GLU A 45 4.86 -16.59 -8.14
C GLU A 45 4.24 -17.67 -7.24
N TRP A 46 3.63 -17.29 -6.12
CA TRP A 46 2.98 -18.24 -5.23
C TRP A 46 1.78 -18.94 -5.88
N ASN A 47 0.93 -18.19 -6.59
CA ASN A 47 -0.22 -18.74 -7.29
C ASN A 47 0.22 -19.73 -8.39
N LYS A 48 1.25 -19.36 -9.15
CA LYS A 48 1.82 -20.21 -10.19
C LYS A 48 2.36 -21.53 -9.63
N ALA A 49 3.16 -21.45 -8.56
CA ALA A 49 3.69 -22.64 -7.89
C ALA A 49 2.57 -23.52 -7.31
N ARG A 50 1.54 -22.91 -6.72
CA ARG A 50 0.39 -23.65 -6.17
C ARG A 50 -0.46 -24.31 -7.24
N LEU A 51 -0.68 -23.65 -8.37
CA LEU A 51 -1.39 -24.27 -9.50
C LEU A 51 -0.62 -25.47 -10.04
N GLN A 52 0.70 -25.37 -10.15
CA GLN A 52 1.54 -26.51 -10.56
C GLN A 52 1.41 -27.69 -9.60
N GLN A 53 1.48 -27.45 -8.29
CA GLN A 53 1.26 -28.50 -7.28
C GLN A 53 -0.13 -29.14 -7.39
N LEU A 54 -1.18 -28.34 -7.60
CA LEU A 54 -2.54 -28.87 -7.75
C LEU A 54 -2.71 -29.69 -9.04
N ILE A 55 -2.00 -29.33 -10.11
CA ILE A 55 -1.98 -30.10 -11.36
C ILE A 55 -1.30 -31.45 -11.12
N ASP A 56 -0.15 -31.46 -10.44
CA ASP A 56 0.58 -32.69 -10.09
C ASP A 56 -0.27 -33.60 -9.20
N ASP A 57 -0.93 -33.05 -8.18
CA ASP A 57 -1.86 -33.77 -7.31
C ASP A 57 -3.06 -34.36 -8.09
N ALA A 58 -3.58 -33.64 -9.09
CA ALA A 58 -4.68 -34.11 -9.93
C ALA A 58 -4.23 -35.26 -10.85
N LEU A 59 -3.00 -35.22 -11.34
CA LEU A 59 -2.39 -36.32 -12.10
C LEU A 59 -2.24 -37.58 -11.24
N ASP A 60 -1.74 -37.43 -10.01
CA ASP A 60 -1.60 -38.53 -9.05
C ASP A 60 -2.94 -39.18 -8.72
N LYS A 61 -3.99 -38.37 -8.57
CA LYS A 61 -5.36 -38.83 -8.29
C LYS A 61 -6.11 -39.32 -9.55
N LYS A 62 -5.50 -39.22 -10.73
CA LYS A 62 -6.13 -39.50 -12.04
C LYS A 62 -7.42 -38.71 -12.28
N ASP A 63 -7.53 -37.52 -11.71
CA ASP A 63 -8.67 -36.63 -11.88
C ASP A 63 -8.49 -35.78 -13.15
N LYS A 64 -9.06 -36.27 -14.24
CA LYS A 64 -9.00 -35.61 -15.55
C LYS A 64 -9.71 -34.26 -15.58
N GLU A 65 -10.81 -34.10 -14.86
CA GLU A 65 -11.58 -32.85 -14.91
C GLU A 65 -10.83 -31.74 -14.19
N ALA A 66 -10.32 -32.03 -13.00
CA ALA A 66 -9.48 -31.10 -12.24
C ALA A 66 -8.23 -30.71 -13.02
N PHE A 67 -7.56 -31.68 -13.67
CA PHE A 67 -6.39 -31.42 -14.50
C PHE A 67 -6.68 -30.45 -15.65
N ILE A 68 -7.78 -30.66 -16.39
CA ILE A 68 -8.15 -29.80 -17.54
C ILE A 68 -8.46 -28.37 -17.08
N GLN A 69 -9.19 -28.22 -15.96
CA GLN A 69 -9.53 -26.90 -15.43
C GLN A 69 -8.29 -26.14 -14.93
N LEU A 70 -7.44 -26.81 -14.15
CA LEU A 70 -6.22 -26.20 -13.60
C LEU A 70 -5.22 -25.85 -14.70
N SER A 71 -5.09 -26.70 -15.73
CA SER A 71 -4.21 -26.45 -16.88
C SER A 71 -4.64 -25.22 -17.68
N LYS A 72 -5.95 -24.99 -17.86
CA LYS A 72 -6.45 -23.78 -18.54
C LYS A 72 -6.07 -22.51 -17.78
N ILE A 73 -6.21 -22.53 -16.46
CA ILE A 73 -5.85 -21.39 -15.61
C ILE A 73 -4.34 -21.17 -15.65
N TYR A 74 -3.54 -22.23 -15.58
CA TYR A 74 -2.08 -22.14 -15.64
C TYR A 74 -1.56 -21.55 -16.96
N VAL A 75 -2.20 -21.86 -18.10
CA VAL A 75 -1.85 -21.27 -19.40
C VAL A 75 -2.05 -19.76 -19.41
N THR A 76 -3.06 -19.23 -18.72
CA THR A 76 -3.25 -17.78 -18.59
C THR A 76 -2.07 -17.10 -17.91
N TYR A 77 -1.50 -17.71 -16.87
CA TYR A 77 -0.31 -17.19 -16.19
C TYR A 77 0.94 -17.17 -17.10
N ILE A 78 1.07 -18.13 -18.03
CA ILE A 78 2.17 -18.18 -19.00
C ILE A 78 2.00 -17.13 -20.10
N ASN A 79 0.77 -16.95 -20.59
CA ASN A 79 0.50 -16.03 -21.70
C ASN A 79 0.61 -14.55 -21.28
N ASP A 80 0.31 -14.22 -20.02
CA ASP A 80 0.52 -12.86 -19.47
C ASP A 80 2.01 -12.52 -19.28
N SER A 81 2.91 -13.50 -19.31
CA SER A 81 4.36 -13.32 -19.14
C SER A 81 5.12 -13.04 -20.46
N LYS A 82 4.41 -12.81 -21.58
CA LYS A 82 4.98 -12.44 -22.89
C LYS A 82 4.64 -11.01 -23.27
#